data_AF-A0A6J7NG59-F1
#
_entry.id   AF-A0A6J7NG59-F1
#
_cell.length_a   1.000
_cell.length_b   1.000
_cell.length_c   1.000
_cell.angle_alpha   90.00
_cell.angle_beta   90.00
_cell.angle_gamma   90.00
#
_symmetry.space_group_name_H-M   'P 1'
#
loop_
_entity.id
_entity.type
_entity.pdbx_description
1 polymer ?
#
loop_
_entity_poly.entity_id
_entity_poly.type
_entity_poly.pdbx_seq_one_letter_code
_entity_poly.pdbx_strand_id
1 'polypeptide(L)'
;MVIESPEQDPIVLDLGTGLRFFGMTVPCDQPFRGTALVSHLHWDHVQGVPFFTPMLCEGAQLNVYGPRQEDCTLTEAVKAFIQPPYFPVGIEELAGEFNFFEVENDVFQVGDATVTAAPIPHRGPTVGYRIESQGVVIVYISDHQQPGPEATEVSAEVRALCADADLLIHDAQYDPEEYLLRSDWGHCTSDYAVEVAGQSGVKRLALFHHDPSHDDDRVDELLMQARQHKAGSALQEILAASEGLTLSFEADPLR
;
A
#
# COMPACT_ATOMS: atom_id res chain seq x y z
N MET A 1 -6.15 -2.11 -1.36
CA MET A 1 -6.49 -3.06 -0.26
C MET A 1 -7.28 -2.32 0.82
N VAL A 2 -7.96 -2.99 1.75
CA VAL A 2 -8.76 -2.31 2.79
C VAL A 2 -8.47 -2.91 4.16
N ILE A 3 -8.27 -2.03 5.14
CA ILE A 3 -8.18 -2.36 6.57
C ILE A 3 -9.49 -1.91 7.20
N GLU A 4 -10.16 -2.86 7.87
CA GLU A 4 -11.41 -2.63 8.59
C GLU A 4 -11.19 -2.93 10.07
N SER A 5 -11.69 -2.03 10.92
CA SER A 5 -11.72 -2.21 12.38
C SER A 5 -13.15 -1.97 12.88
N PRO A 6 -13.63 -2.71 13.90
CA PRO A 6 -14.97 -2.50 14.43
C PRO A 6 -15.21 -1.03 14.83
N GLU A 7 -16.36 -0.49 14.39
CA GLU A 7 -16.79 0.89 14.70
C GLU A 7 -15.89 2.01 14.17
N GLN A 8 -14.93 1.69 13.28
CA GLN A 8 -14.09 2.68 12.60
C GLN A 8 -14.45 2.77 11.11
N ASP A 9 -14.23 3.96 10.53
CA ASP A 9 -14.27 4.13 9.08
C ASP A 9 -13.10 3.33 8.44
N PRO A 10 -13.28 2.76 7.24
CA PRO A 10 -12.25 1.95 6.58
C PRO A 10 -11.02 2.77 6.18
N ILE A 11 -9.86 2.13 6.27
CA ILE A 11 -8.60 2.63 5.70
C ILE A 11 -8.32 1.87 4.41
N VAL A 12 -8.20 2.58 3.30
CA VAL A 12 -7.89 2.03 1.98
C VAL A 12 -6.41 2.26 1.69
N LEU A 13 -5.69 1.20 1.32
CA LEU A 13 -4.30 1.27 0.87
C LEU A 13 -4.29 1.33 -0.66
N ASP A 14 -3.81 2.46 -1.18
CA ASP A 14 -3.85 2.87 -2.58
C ASP A 14 -5.25 2.87 -3.22
N LEU A 15 -5.36 3.55 -4.36
CA LEU A 15 -6.61 3.88 -5.06
C LEU A 15 -6.59 3.35 -6.50
N GLY A 16 -5.94 2.20 -6.71
CA GLY A 16 -5.90 1.47 -7.99
C GLY A 16 -7.26 0.94 -8.44
N THR A 17 -7.31 0.18 -9.54
CA THR A 17 -8.56 -0.38 -10.10
C THR A 17 -9.38 -1.20 -9.11
N GLY A 18 -8.72 -1.85 -8.15
CA GLY A 18 -9.35 -2.56 -7.04
C GLY A 18 -10.37 -1.72 -6.26
N LEU A 19 -10.15 -0.40 -6.18
CA LEU A 19 -11.03 0.54 -5.51
C LEU A 19 -12.46 0.50 -6.07
N ARG A 20 -12.62 0.30 -7.38
CA ARG A 20 -13.92 0.17 -8.03
C ARG A 20 -14.70 -1.02 -7.44
N PHE A 21 -14.04 -2.17 -7.27
CA PHE A 21 -14.68 -3.38 -6.76
C PHE A 21 -15.04 -3.25 -5.28
N PHE A 22 -14.17 -2.62 -4.48
CA PHE A 22 -14.52 -2.25 -3.11
C PHE A 22 -15.73 -1.31 -3.06
N GLY A 23 -15.78 -0.29 -3.94
CA GLY A 23 -16.93 0.61 -4.02
C GLY A 23 -18.26 -0.09 -4.33
N MET A 24 -18.24 -1.26 -4.96
CA MET A 24 -19.44 -2.07 -5.20
C MET A 24 -19.91 -2.85 -3.96
N THR A 25 -19.06 -3.05 -2.95
CA THR A 25 -19.42 -3.71 -1.70
C THR A 25 -19.91 -2.73 -0.63
N VAL A 26 -19.65 -1.43 -0.80
CA VAL A 26 -20.09 -0.38 0.11
C VAL A 26 -21.60 -0.11 -0.08
N PRO A 27 -22.41 -0.21 0.98
CA PRO A 27 -23.83 0.15 0.93
C PRO A 27 -24.06 1.62 0.52
N CYS A 28 -25.06 1.86 -0.34
CA CYS A 28 -25.43 3.21 -0.77
C CYS A 28 -26.53 3.87 0.09
N ASP A 29 -26.87 3.30 1.24
CA ASP A 29 -27.91 3.81 2.14
C ASP A 29 -27.41 4.92 3.08
N GLN A 30 -26.10 5.06 3.22
CA GLN A 30 -25.45 6.14 3.97
C GLN A 30 -24.25 6.71 3.19
N PRO A 31 -23.92 8.01 3.37
CA PRO A 31 -22.74 8.58 2.75
C PRO A 31 -21.46 7.88 3.23
N PHE A 32 -20.59 7.54 2.28
CA PHE A 32 -19.32 6.89 2.60
C PHE A 32 -18.39 7.83 3.37
N ARG A 33 -17.68 7.29 4.34
CA ARG A 33 -16.59 7.97 5.04
C ARG A 33 -15.41 7.01 5.10
N GLY A 34 -14.21 7.49 4.80
CA GLY A 34 -13.02 6.67 4.81
C GLY A 34 -11.74 7.47 4.65
N THR A 35 -10.61 6.79 4.84
CA THR A 35 -9.28 7.35 4.63
C THR A 35 -8.50 6.50 3.63
N ALA A 36 -7.85 7.12 2.67
CA ALA A 36 -6.91 6.50 1.75
C ALA A 36 -5.48 6.86 2.14
N LEU A 37 -4.62 5.85 2.23
CA LEU A 37 -3.18 5.99 2.35
C LEU A 37 -2.59 5.62 0.98
N VAL A 38 -2.18 6.63 0.23
CA VAL A 38 -1.64 6.49 -1.13
C VAL A 38 -0.13 6.50 -1.06
N SER A 39 0.50 5.42 -1.52
CA SER A 39 1.96 5.25 -1.50
C SER A 39 2.64 6.23 -2.45
N HIS A 40 2.11 6.35 -3.67
CA HIS A 40 2.57 7.27 -4.72
C HIS A 40 1.53 7.41 -5.84
N LEU A 41 1.81 8.25 -6.84
CA LEU A 41 0.85 8.65 -7.89
C LEU A 41 1.01 7.94 -9.23
N HIS A 42 1.68 6.78 -9.29
CA HIS A 42 1.63 5.96 -10.50
C HIS A 42 0.20 5.48 -10.77
N TRP A 43 -0.11 5.29 -12.04
CA TRP A 43 -1.48 5.13 -12.52
C TRP A 43 -2.20 3.95 -11.88
N ASP A 44 -1.52 2.82 -11.75
CA ASP A 44 -2.05 1.62 -11.12
C ASP A 44 -2.39 1.80 -9.64
N HIS A 45 -1.89 2.85 -8.99
CA HIS A 45 -2.19 3.22 -7.60
C HIS A 45 -3.29 4.28 -7.46
N VAL A 46 -3.77 4.92 -8.54
CA VAL A 46 -4.75 6.02 -8.45
C VAL A 46 -5.88 5.99 -9.48
N GLN A 47 -5.77 5.14 -10.51
CA GLN A 47 -6.73 5.10 -11.63
C GLN A 47 -8.15 4.65 -11.23
N GLY A 48 -8.34 4.10 -10.03
CA GLY A 48 -9.64 3.68 -9.53
C GLY A 48 -10.52 4.83 -9.05
N VAL A 49 -9.95 5.98 -8.69
CA VAL A 49 -10.68 7.12 -8.09
C VAL A 49 -11.91 7.54 -8.90
N PRO A 50 -11.85 7.71 -10.24
CA PRO A 50 -13.00 8.14 -11.01
C PRO A 50 -14.15 7.11 -11.08
N PHE A 51 -13.89 5.87 -10.67
CA PHE A 51 -14.83 4.74 -10.70
C PHE A 51 -15.27 4.31 -9.29
N PHE A 52 -14.89 5.04 -8.25
CA PHE A 52 -15.31 4.78 -6.88
C PHE A 52 -16.70 5.37 -6.63
N THR A 53 -17.72 4.56 -6.95
CA THR A 53 -19.13 4.95 -6.90
C THR A 53 -19.64 5.51 -5.57
N PRO A 54 -19.09 5.17 -4.38
CA PRO A 54 -19.51 5.81 -3.14
C PRO A 54 -19.31 7.33 -3.13
N MET A 55 -18.33 7.84 -3.86
CA MET A 55 -18.07 9.30 -3.98
C MET A 55 -19.04 10.02 -4.94
N LEU A 56 -20.00 9.31 -5.53
CA LEU A 56 -21.11 9.90 -6.28
C LEU A 56 -22.30 10.25 -5.38
N CYS A 57 -22.22 9.98 -4.07
CA CYS A 57 -23.27 10.28 -3.10
C CYS A 57 -22.97 11.59 -2.35
N GLU A 58 -23.99 12.43 -2.17
CA GLU A 58 -23.87 13.67 -1.38
C GLU A 58 -23.49 13.36 0.07
N GLY A 59 -22.54 14.13 0.61
CA GLY A 59 -22.04 13.97 1.98
C GLY A 59 -20.99 12.85 2.13
N ALA A 60 -20.62 12.15 1.06
CA ALA A 60 -19.51 11.21 1.10
C ALA A 60 -18.19 11.96 1.29
N GLN A 61 -17.25 11.39 2.05
CA GLN A 61 -15.96 11.99 2.34
C GLN A 61 -14.84 10.95 2.23
N LEU A 62 -13.78 11.30 1.52
CA LEU A 62 -12.54 10.53 1.47
C LEU A 62 -11.35 11.44 1.79
N ASN A 63 -10.68 11.17 2.91
CA ASN A 63 -9.40 11.80 3.22
C ASN A 63 -8.29 11.02 2.50
N VAL A 64 -7.42 11.69 1.75
CA VAL A 64 -6.37 11.08 0.95
C VAL A 64 -5.02 11.60 1.44
N TYR A 65 -4.26 10.74 2.09
CA TYR A 65 -2.87 11.02 2.47
C TYR A 65 -1.95 10.46 1.38
N GLY A 66 -1.01 11.27 0.90
CA GLY A 66 -0.09 10.86 -0.15
C GLY A 66 1.23 11.63 -0.09
N PRO A 67 2.26 11.19 -0.82
CA PRO A 67 3.57 11.83 -0.77
C PRO A 67 3.50 13.27 -1.27
N ARG A 68 4.31 14.14 -0.66
CA ARG A 68 4.56 15.48 -1.20
C ARG A 68 5.16 15.38 -2.61
N GLN A 69 4.66 16.22 -3.53
CA GLN A 69 5.16 16.26 -4.91
C GLN A 69 6.21 17.36 -5.08
N GLU A 70 7.10 17.19 -6.06
CA GLU A 70 8.21 18.14 -6.28
C GLU A 70 7.74 19.47 -6.90
N ASP A 71 6.87 19.40 -7.92
CA ASP A 71 6.53 20.54 -8.77
C ASP A 71 5.11 21.11 -8.57
N CYS A 72 4.26 20.41 -7.83
CA CYS A 72 2.88 20.82 -7.56
C CYS A 72 2.40 20.28 -6.22
N THR A 73 1.17 20.60 -5.83
CA THR A 73 0.54 19.96 -4.68
C THR A 73 -0.05 18.60 -5.06
N LEU A 74 -0.21 17.71 -4.08
CA LEU A 74 -0.94 16.45 -4.25
C LEU A 74 -2.32 16.65 -4.90
N THR A 75 -3.06 17.68 -4.44
CA THR A 75 -4.36 18.07 -5.00
C THR A 75 -4.28 18.41 -6.49
N GLU A 76 -3.29 19.21 -6.89
CA GLU A 76 -3.09 19.60 -8.29
C GLU A 76 -2.70 18.39 -9.16
N ALA A 77 -1.84 17.51 -8.66
CA ALA A 77 -1.44 16.29 -9.35
C ALA A 77 -2.64 15.36 -9.62
N VAL A 78 -3.50 15.14 -8.62
CA VAL A 78 -4.70 14.30 -8.78
C VAL A 78 -5.72 14.95 -9.72
N LYS A 79 -5.95 16.27 -9.58
CA LYS A 79 -6.80 17.03 -10.50
C LYS A 79 -6.32 16.95 -11.94
N ALA A 80 -5.01 16.84 -12.18
CA ALA A 80 -4.44 16.84 -13.51
C ALA A 80 -4.97 15.71 -14.41
N PHE A 81 -5.26 14.53 -13.85
CA PHE A 81 -5.78 13.38 -14.60
C PHE A 81 -7.27 13.07 -14.34
N ILE A 82 -7.88 13.61 -13.28
CA ILE A 82 -9.33 13.53 -13.06
C ILE A 82 -9.99 14.83 -13.53
N GLN A 83 -9.91 15.07 -14.83
CA GLN A 83 -10.51 16.20 -15.54
C GLN A 83 -10.54 15.94 -17.07
N PRO A 84 -11.30 16.70 -17.87
CA PRO A 84 -11.23 16.61 -19.33
C PRO A 84 -9.82 16.92 -19.86
N PRO A 85 -9.34 16.22 -20.91
CA PRO A 85 -10.03 15.19 -21.70
C PRO A 85 -9.92 13.76 -21.14
N TYR A 86 -9.26 13.55 -20.00
CA TYR A 86 -9.00 12.22 -19.44
C TYR A 86 -10.20 11.63 -18.69
N PHE A 87 -11.03 12.49 -18.09
CA PHE A 87 -12.28 12.14 -17.43
C PHE A 87 -13.36 13.19 -17.79
N PRO A 88 -14.67 12.85 -17.92
CA PRO A 88 -15.67 13.79 -18.42
C PRO A 88 -15.95 14.99 -17.50
N VAL A 89 -15.56 14.92 -16.22
CA VAL A 89 -15.74 15.98 -15.22
C VAL A 89 -14.48 16.11 -14.36
N GLY A 90 -14.31 17.23 -13.67
CA GLY A 90 -13.29 17.40 -12.65
C GLY A 90 -13.60 16.62 -11.36
N ILE A 91 -12.59 16.29 -10.56
CA ILE A 91 -12.80 15.67 -9.24
C ILE A 91 -13.70 16.51 -8.31
N GLU A 92 -13.64 17.84 -8.45
CA GLU A 92 -14.45 18.82 -7.70
C GLU A 92 -15.93 18.84 -8.13
N GLU A 93 -16.26 18.23 -9.27
CA GLU A 93 -17.65 18.11 -9.76
C GLU A 93 -18.31 16.82 -9.26
N LEU A 94 -17.58 15.96 -8.54
CA LEU A 94 -18.14 14.79 -7.87
C LEU A 94 -18.95 15.23 -6.63
N ALA A 95 -19.95 14.42 -6.25
CA ALA A 95 -20.84 14.76 -5.14
C ALA A 95 -20.19 14.60 -3.75
N GLY A 96 -19.24 13.67 -3.64
CA GLY A 96 -18.43 13.47 -2.44
C GLY A 96 -17.21 14.39 -2.39
N GLU A 97 -16.75 14.68 -1.18
CA GLU A 97 -15.63 15.56 -0.89
C GLU A 97 -14.32 14.77 -0.75
N PHE A 98 -13.29 15.19 -1.48
CA PHE A 98 -11.93 14.65 -1.35
C PHE A 98 -11.05 15.66 -0.61
N ASN A 99 -10.46 15.24 0.51
CA ASN A 99 -9.53 16.07 1.27
C ASN A 99 -8.11 15.50 1.12
N PHE A 100 -7.19 16.27 0.55
CA PHE A 100 -5.83 15.82 0.29
C PHE A 100 -4.85 16.32 1.35
N PHE A 101 -3.99 15.43 1.83
CA PHE A 101 -2.98 15.69 2.84
C PHE A 101 -1.62 15.17 2.34
N GLU A 102 -0.61 16.04 2.34
CA GLU A 102 0.75 15.66 1.95
C GLU A 102 1.49 15.12 3.17
N VAL A 103 2.17 13.99 2.99
CA VAL A 103 2.99 13.34 4.03
C VAL A 103 4.38 13.01 3.48
N GLU A 104 5.37 13.00 4.36
CA GLU A 104 6.74 12.58 4.04
C GLU A 104 7.37 11.83 5.22
N ASN A 105 7.44 12.44 6.41
CA ASN A 105 8.00 11.85 7.63
C ASN A 105 7.06 12.17 8.81
N ASP A 106 5.79 11.82 8.66
CA ASP A 106 4.70 12.31 9.50
C ASP A 106 4.09 11.19 10.34
N VAL A 107 3.63 11.56 11.53
CA VAL A 107 2.82 10.70 12.40
C VAL A 107 1.48 11.39 12.65
N PHE A 108 0.38 10.72 12.33
CA PHE A 108 -0.97 11.27 12.42
C PHE A 108 -1.98 10.22 12.88
N GLN A 109 -3.21 10.67 13.19
CA GLN A 109 -4.29 9.81 13.66
C GLN A 109 -5.33 9.59 12.57
N VAL A 110 -5.79 8.35 12.43
CA VAL A 110 -6.93 7.96 11.59
C VAL A 110 -7.86 7.11 12.45
N GLY A 111 -8.93 7.71 12.97
CA GLY A 111 -9.78 7.03 13.96
C GLY A 111 -8.97 6.70 15.22
N ASP A 112 -8.91 5.41 15.56
CA ASP A 112 -8.08 4.88 16.65
C ASP A 112 -6.66 4.49 16.23
N ALA A 113 -6.35 4.55 14.93
CA ALA A 113 -5.07 4.13 14.39
C ALA A 113 -4.04 5.28 14.42
N THR A 114 -2.84 4.97 14.89
CA THR A 114 -1.66 5.82 14.68
C THR A 114 -1.00 5.42 13.37
N VAL A 115 -0.90 6.36 12.44
CA VAL A 115 -0.28 6.14 11.13
C VAL A 115 1.04 6.89 11.06
N THR A 116 2.11 6.19 10.74
CA THR A 116 3.42 6.77 10.43
C THR A 116 3.68 6.63 8.93
N ALA A 117 3.96 7.74 8.24
CA ALA A 117 4.41 7.76 6.87
C ALA A 117 5.92 8.04 6.84
N ALA A 118 6.67 7.29 6.03
CA ALA A 118 8.10 7.52 5.83
C ALA A 118 8.48 7.28 4.36
N PRO A 119 9.49 7.99 3.81
CA PRO A 119 9.87 7.82 2.43
C PRO A 119 10.50 6.45 2.19
N ILE A 120 10.21 5.85 1.04
CA ILE A 120 10.85 4.62 0.59
C ILE A 120 11.50 4.83 -0.79
N PRO A 121 12.60 4.11 -1.10
CA PRO A 121 13.19 4.14 -2.43
C PRO A 121 12.20 3.70 -3.53
N HIS A 122 11.94 4.57 -4.50
CA HIS A 122 11.20 4.28 -5.74
C HIS A 122 11.51 5.33 -6.81
N ARG A 123 10.99 5.15 -8.02
CA ARG A 123 10.97 6.13 -9.11
C ARG A 123 9.93 7.22 -8.84
N GLY A 124 10.34 8.21 -8.05
CA GLY A 124 9.53 9.39 -7.71
C GLY A 124 9.10 9.41 -6.24
N PRO A 125 8.43 10.48 -5.78
CA PRO A 125 8.02 10.62 -4.39
C PRO A 125 7.11 9.47 -3.96
N THR A 126 7.59 8.67 -3.00
CA THR A 126 6.91 7.46 -2.54
C THR A 126 7.09 7.29 -1.04
N VAL A 127 6.02 6.93 -0.35
CA VAL A 127 6.02 6.68 1.09
C VAL A 127 5.48 5.29 1.42
N GLY A 128 6.07 4.66 2.43
CA GLY A 128 5.50 3.51 3.11
C GLY A 128 4.69 3.96 4.32
N TYR A 129 3.72 3.15 4.72
CA TYR A 129 2.85 3.42 5.86
C TYR A 129 2.96 2.33 6.92
N ARG A 130 3.15 2.73 8.18
CA ARG A 130 2.96 1.89 9.36
C ARG A 130 1.67 2.29 10.04
N ILE A 131 0.76 1.34 10.24
CA ILE A 131 -0.55 1.52 10.83
C ILE A 131 -0.61 0.71 12.14
N GLU A 132 -0.77 1.41 13.26
CA GLU A 132 -0.83 0.81 14.59
C GLU A 132 -2.22 1.06 15.17
N SER A 133 -3.01 0.00 15.38
CA SER A 133 -4.35 0.08 15.99
C SER A 133 -4.60 -1.14 16.87
N GLN A 134 -5.12 -0.90 18.08
CA GLN A 134 -5.50 -1.95 19.03
C GLN A 134 -4.42 -3.02 19.29
N GLY A 135 -3.15 -2.61 19.33
CA GLY A 135 -2.00 -3.49 19.53
C GLY A 135 -1.55 -4.29 18.31
N VAL A 136 -2.20 -4.09 17.16
CA VAL A 136 -1.85 -4.69 15.87
C VAL A 136 -1.08 -3.68 15.03
N VAL A 137 0.02 -4.14 14.44
CA VAL A 137 0.88 -3.34 13.57
C VAL A 137 0.85 -3.91 12.15
N ILE A 138 0.32 -3.14 11.20
CA ILE A 138 0.34 -3.45 9.77
C ILE A 138 1.23 -2.43 9.07
N VAL A 139 2.14 -2.90 8.22
CA VAL A 139 3.01 -2.05 7.41
C VAL A 139 2.74 -2.30 5.94
N TYR A 140 2.59 -1.23 5.17
CA TYR A 140 2.34 -1.23 3.74
C TYR A 140 3.46 -0.50 3.01
N ILE A 141 4.21 -1.23 2.19
CA ILE A 141 5.32 -0.71 1.39
C ILE A 141 5.13 -1.21 -0.05
N SER A 142 4.66 -0.33 -0.93
CA SER A 142 4.54 -0.60 -2.37
C SER A 142 5.76 -0.15 -3.13
N ASP A 143 6.01 -0.80 -4.27
CA ASP A 143 7.01 -0.41 -5.26
C ASP A 143 8.33 0.03 -4.62
N HIS A 144 8.99 -0.92 -3.97
CA HIS A 144 10.16 -0.62 -3.17
C HIS A 144 11.42 -1.06 -3.92
N GLN A 145 12.19 -0.07 -4.38
CA GLN A 145 13.42 -0.29 -5.11
C GLN A 145 14.46 -1.00 -4.24
N GLN A 146 14.79 -2.24 -4.60
CA GLN A 146 15.93 -2.93 -4.02
C GLN A 146 17.22 -2.15 -4.35
N PRO A 147 18.19 -2.01 -3.41
CA PRO A 147 19.37 -1.17 -3.66
C PRO A 147 20.28 -1.63 -4.81
N GLY A 148 20.26 -2.92 -5.15
CA GLY A 148 21.02 -3.51 -6.25
C GLY A 148 20.86 -5.03 -6.31
N PRO A 149 21.29 -5.70 -7.40
CA PRO A 149 20.97 -7.12 -7.67
C PRO A 149 21.39 -8.11 -6.59
N GLU A 150 22.48 -7.83 -5.88
CA GLU A 150 23.00 -8.68 -4.80
C GLU A 150 22.74 -8.08 -3.41
N ALA A 151 21.97 -7.00 -3.33
CA ALA A 151 21.72 -6.30 -2.08
C ALA A 151 20.82 -7.14 -1.18
N THR A 152 21.33 -7.49 -0.01
CA THR A 152 20.57 -8.08 1.10
C THR A 152 20.39 -7.09 2.24
N GLU A 153 21.20 -6.03 2.31
CA GLU A 153 21.08 -5.03 3.37
C GLU A 153 19.83 -4.16 3.18
N VAL A 154 19.05 -4.06 4.25
CA VAL A 154 17.86 -3.20 4.33
C VAL A 154 18.24 -1.91 5.03
N SER A 155 17.76 -0.76 4.52
CA SER A 155 18.07 0.54 5.11
C SER A 155 17.56 0.66 6.55
N ALA A 156 18.18 1.52 7.35
CA ALA A 156 17.77 1.70 8.74
C ALA A 156 16.35 2.28 8.85
N GLU A 157 15.99 3.14 7.90
CA GLU A 157 14.70 3.80 7.78
C GLU A 157 13.59 2.79 7.50
N VAL A 158 13.79 1.89 6.53
CA VAL A 158 12.83 0.82 6.20
C VAL A 158 12.71 -0.16 7.37
N ARG A 159 13.83 -0.56 7.99
CA ARG A 159 13.78 -1.43 9.18
C ARG A 159 13.02 -0.79 10.34
N ALA A 160 13.18 0.51 10.55
CA ALA A 160 12.47 1.24 11.60
C ALA A 160 10.96 1.28 11.33
N LEU A 161 10.55 1.52 10.08
CA LEU A 161 9.13 1.50 9.68
C LEU A 161 8.51 0.10 9.88
N CYS A 162 9.23 -0.94 9.49
CA CYS A 162 8.80 -2.35 9.56
C CYS A 162 8.94 -3.00 10.95
N ALA A 163 9.54 -2.32 11.92
CA ALA A 163 9.95 -2.91 13.19
C ALA A 163 8.81 -3.66 13.90
N ASP A 164 9.04 -4.96 14.14
CA ASP A 164 8.16 -5.88 14.87
C ASP A 164 6.71 -5.92 14.36
N ALA A 165 6.47 -5.61 13.07
CA ALA A 165 5.12 -5.59 12.51
C ALA A 165 4.47 -6.98 12.55
N ASP A 166 3.16 -7.02 12.80
CA ASP A 166 2.38 -8.26 12.73
C ASP A 166 2.14 -8.70 11.28
N LEU A 167 2.09 -7.74 10.37
CA LEU A 167 2.02 -7.94 8.94
C LEU A 167 2.82 -6.86 8.22
N LEU A 168 3.68 -7.30 7.30
CA LEU A 168 4.24 -6.47 6.25
C LEU A 168 3.60 -6.87 4.92
N ILE A 169 3.01 -5.92 4.23
CA ILE A 169 2.54 -6.04 2.85
C ILE A 169 3.60 -5.34 1.99
N HIS A 170 4.35 -6.11 1.20
CA HIS A 170 5.53 -5.62 0.48
C HIS A 170 5.55 -6.02 -1.00
N ASP A 171 6.04 -5.10 -1.84
CA ASP A 171 6.41 -5.35 -3.24
C ASP A 171 7.26 -6.63 -3.39
N ALA A 172 7.02 -7.39 -4.44
CA ALA A 172 7.70 -8.66 -4.71
C ALA A 172 7.67 -8.99 -6.20
N GLN A 173 7.84 -7.97 -7.05
CA GLN A 173 7.55 -8.08 -8.47
C GLN A 173 8.43 -9.09 -9.21
N TYR A 174 9.71 -9.18 -8.88
CA TYR A 174 10.68 -9.89 -9.72
C TYR A 174 11.31 -11.12 -9.07
N ASP A 175 11.78 -12.04 -9.92
CA ASP A 175 12.86 -12.95 -9.55
C ASP A 175 14.26 -12.29 -9.72
N PRO A 176 15.34 -12.91 -9.23
CA PRO A 176 16.69 -12.37 -9.38
C PRO A 176 17.17 -12.18 -10.83
N GLU A 177 16.78 -13.05 -11.78
CA GLU A 177 17.17 -12.95 -13.18
C GLU A 177 16.46 -11.80 -13.89
N GLU A 178 15.17 -11.62 -13.62
CA GLU A 178 14.36 -10.50 -14.08
C GLU A 178 14.88 -9.18 -13.53
N TYR A 179 15.20 -9.15 -12.25
CA TYR A 179 15.67 -7.95 -11.58
C TYR A 179 17.02 -7.47 -12.13
N LEU A 180 17.92 -8.38 -12.57
CA LEU A 180 19.17 -7.99 -13.24
C LEU A 180 18.91 -7.10 -14.48
N LEU A 181 17.80 -7.32 -15.18
CA LEU A 181 17.42 -6.56 -16.37
C LEU A 181 16.61 -5.30 -16.07
N ARG A 182 16.06 -5.18 -14.85
CA ARG A 182 15.09 -4.15 -14.44
C ARG A 182 15.46 -3.48 -13.12
N SER A 183 16.74 -3.51 -12.76
CA SER A 183 17.22 -3.09 -11.43
C SER A 183 17.04 -1.61 -11.12
N ASP A 184 16.65 -0.79 -12.09
CA ASP A 184 16.36 0.63 -11.93
C ASP A 184 14.88 1.00 -12.15
N TRP A 185 13.99 0.00 -12.22
CA TRP A 185 12.56 0.21 -12.52
C TRP A 185 11.71 0.55 -11.30
N GLY A 186 12.26 0.51 -10.09
CA GLY A 186 11.56 0.91 -8.88
C GLY A 186 11.04 -0.23 -7.99
N HIS A 187 11.42 -1.47 -8.26
CA HIS A 187 10.87 -2.64 -7.56
C HIS A 187 11.95 -3.53 -6.97
N CYS A 188 11.54 -4.57 -6.27
CA CYS A 188 12.44 -5.56 -5.68
C CYS A 188 12.11 -7.00 -6.07
N THR A 189 13.01 -7.91 -5.68
CA THR A 189 12.74 -9.33 -5.73
C THR A 189 11.90 -9.81 -4.54
N SER A 190 11.23 -10.95 -4.68
CA SER A 190 10.60 -11.64 -3.55
C SER A 190 11.59 -11.96 -2.43
N ASP A 191 12.84 -12.28 -2.78
CA ASP A 191 13.90 -12.58 -1.80
C ASP A 191 14.27 -11.33 -0.97
N TYR A 192 14.33 -10.16 -1.62
CA TYR A 192 14.57 -8.91 -0.91
C TYR A 192 13.42 -8.54 0.03
N ALA A 193 12.16 -8.80 -0.36
CA ALA A 193 11.02 -8.63 0.54
C ALA A 193 11.14 -9.52 1.80
N VAL A 194 11.68 -10.73 1.65
CA VAL A 194 11.97 -11.63 2.79
C VAL A 194 13.11 -11.07 3.65
N GLU A 195 14.15 -10.47 3.07
CA GLU A 195 15.19 -9.74 3.83
C GLU A 195 14.61 -8.56 4.63
N VAL A 196 13.73 -7.76 4.03
CA VAL A 196 13.04 -6.64 4.72
C VAL A 196 12.26 -7.16 5.93
N ALA A 197 11.46 -8.21 5.75
CA ALA A 197 10.69 -8.81 6.84
C ALA A 197 11.61 -9.40 7.93
N GLY A 198 12.59 -10.20 7.53
CA GLY A 198 13.47 -10.92 8.44
C GLY A 198 14.39 -10.01 9.27
N GLN A 199 14.93 -8.95 8.68
CA GLN A 199 15.80 -8.00 9.37
C GLN A 199 15.04 -7.00 10.25
N SER A 200 13.72 -6.90 10.08
CA SER A 200 12.86 -5.97 10.83
C SER A 200 12.02 -6.66 11.92
N GLY A 201 12.17 -7.98 12.10
CA GLY A 201 11.42 -8.72 13.12
C GLY A 201 9.93 -8.91 12.78
N VAL A 202 9.56 -8.80 11.51
CA VAL A 202 8.16 -8.95 11.05
C VAL A 202 7.68 -10.38 11.29
N LYS A 203 6.43 -10.53 11.73
CA LYS A 203 5.80 -11.84 11.98
C LYS A 203 5.25 -12.50 10.72
N ARG A 204 4.59 -11.74 9.85
CA ARG A 204 3.99 -12.24 8.60
C ARG A 204 4.32 -11.32 7.44
N LEU A 205 4.69 -11.90 6.29
CA LEU A 205 4.94 -11.19 5.05
C LEU A 205 3.89 -11.58 3.99
N ALA A 206 3.18 -10.59 3.47
CA ALA A 206 2.35 -10.70 2.29
C ALA A 206 3.11 -10.09 1.10
N LEU A 207 3.58 -10.96 0.22
CA LEU A 207 4.14 -10.58 -1.08
C LEU A 207 3.00 -10.06 -1.95
N PHE A 208 3.13 -8.84 -2.50
CA PHE A 208 2.15 -8.27 -3.43
C PHE A 208 2.87 -7.56 -4.58
N HIS A 209 2.09 -6.96 -5.50
CA HIS A 209 2.61 -6.25 -6.67
C HIS A 209 3.45 -7.16 -7.56
N HIS A 210 2.98 -8.40 -7.74
CA HIS A 210 3.57 -9.37 -8.65
C HIS A 210 3.59 -8.83 -10.08
N ASP A 211 4.56 -9.25 -10.89
CA ASP A 211 4.65 -8.78 -12.27
C ASP A 211 3.36 -9.15 -13.04
N PRO A 212 2.71 -8.21 -13.75
CA PRO A 212 1.46 -8.49 -14.47
C PRO A 212 1.59 -9.54 -15.58
N SER A 213 2.81 -9.91 -15.97
CA SER A 213 3.08 -10.98 -16.94
C SER A 213 3.27 -12.36 -16.30
N HIS A 214 3.36 -12.45 -14.97
CA HIS A 214 3.36 -13.71 -14.24
C HIS A 214 1.94 -14.26 -14.12
N ASP A 215 1.79 -15.55 -14.39
CA ASP A 215 0.57 -16.29 -14.10
C ASP A 215 0.61 -16.90 -12.69
N ASP A 216 -0.50 -17.54 -12.28
CA ASP A 216 -0.63 -18.12 -10.95
C ASP A 216 0.47 -19.15 -10.64
N ASP A 217 0.84 -19.98 -11.63
CA ASP A 217 1.91 -20.98 -11.47
C ASP A 217 3.26 -20.29 -11.19
N ARG A 218 3.55 -19.18 -11.89
CA ARG A 218 4.78 -18.42 -11.65
C ARG A 218 4.79 -17.76 -10.28
N VAL A 219 3.67 -17.19 -9.84
CA VAL A 219 3.56 -16.59 -8.49
C VAL A 219 3.74 -17.66 -7.40
N ASP A 220 3.18 -18.86 -7.59
CA ASP A 220 3.37 -19.99 -6.68
C ASP A 220 4.85 -20.43 -6.60
N GLU A 221 5.57 -20.43 -7.74
CA GLU A 221 7.01 -20.70 -7.77
C GLU A 221 7.81 -19.67 -6.96
N LEU A 222 7.54 -18.38 -7.15
CA LEU A 222 8.20 -17.30 -6.39
C LEU A 222 7.91 -17.42 -4.89
N LEU A 223 6.66 -17.73 -4.52
CA LEU A 223 6.29 -17.95 -3.14
C LEU A 223 7.04 -19.16 -2.52
N MET A 224 7.20 -20.25 -3.28
CA MET A 224 7.98 -21.40 -2.83
C MET A 224 9.45 -21.04 -2.60
N GLN A 225 10.04 -20.23 -3.49
CA GLN A 225 11.42 -19.75 -3.36
C GLN A 225 11.58 -18.82 -2.16
N ALA A 226 10.69 -17.84 -2.01
CA ALA A 226 10.68 -16.93 -0.87
C ALA A 226 10.59 -17.66 0.48
N ARG A 227 9.78 -18.73 0.56
CA ARG A 227 9.67 -19.59 1.76
C ARG A 227 10.92 -20.42 2.05
N GLN A 228 11.76 -20.69 1.05
CA GLN A 228 13.04 -21.37 1.23
C GLN A 228 14.14 -20.38 1.62
N HIS A 229 13.98 -19.11 1.27
CA HIS A 229 14.88 -18.04 1.67
C HIS A 229 14.80 -17.83 3.19
N LYS A 230 15.94 -17.96 3.87
CA LYS A 230 15.99 -17.88 5.34
C LYS A 230 16.34 -16.47 5.76
N ALA A 231 15.37 -15.71 6.26
CA ALA A 231 15.64 -14.43 6.92
C ALA A 231 14.81 -14.28 8.21
N GLY A 232 15.50 -14.05 9.33
CA GLY A 232 14.89 -13.76 10.64
C GLY A 232 14.16 -14.94 11.31
N SER A 233 14.30 -15.08 12.63
CA SER A 233 13.56 -16.11 13.39
C SER A 233 12.12 -15.70 13.72
N ALA A 234 11.77 -14.42 13.55
CA ALA A 234 10.46 -13.87 13.87
C ALA A 234 9.42 -14.10 12.76
N LEU A 235 9.88 -14.30 11.51
CA LEU A 235 9.03 -14.48 10.34
C LEU A 235 8.39 -15.88 10.38
N GLN A 236 7.11 -15.92 10.74
CA GLN A 236 6.32 -17.13 10.95
C GLN A 236 5.61 -17.58 9.67
N GLU A 237 5.25 -16.63 8.81
CA GLU A 237 4.45 -16.89 7.62
C GLU A 237 4.86 -15.97 6.46
N ILE A 238 4.97 -16.56 5.27
CA ILE A 238 5.08 -15.84 4.00
C ILE A 238 3.94 -16.33 3.10
N LEU A 239 3.18 -15.39 2.55
CA LEU A 239 2.06 -15.65 1.66
C LEU A 239 2.11 -14.74 0.43
N ALA A 240 1.57 -15.19 -0.69
CA ALA A 240 1.31 -14.34 -1.86
C ALA A 240 -0.09 -13.75 -1.72
N ALA A 241 -0.20 -12.43 -1.83
CA ALA A 241 -1.48 -11.73 -1.77
C ALA A 241 -2.25 -11.96 -3.07
N SER A 242 -3.56 -12.16 -2.95
CA SER A 242 -4.46 -12.34 -4.09
C SER A 242 -5.78 -11.63 -3.85
N GLU A 243 -6.52 -11.36 -4.92
CA GLU A 243 -7.84 -10.74 -4.82
C GLU A 243 -8.78 -11.57 -3.94
N GLY A 244 -9.45 -10.92 -2.98
CA GLY A 244 -10.37 -11.57 -2.04
C GLY A 244 -9.70 -12.24 -0.83
N LEU A 245 -8.37 -12.29 -0.76
CA LEU A 245 -7.67 -12.72 0.45
C LEU A 245 -8.04 -11.82 1.63
N THR A 246 -8.42 -12.43 2.76
CA THR A 246 -8.72 -11.74 4.01
C THR A 246 -7.85 -12.30 5.13
N LEU A 247 -7.19 -11.42 5.88
CA LEU A 247 -6.42 -11.77 7.07
C LEU A 247 -7.07 -11.13 8.30
N SER A 248 -7.16 -11.88 9.38
CA SER A 248 -7.68 -11.38 10.67
C SER A 248 -6.60 -11.35 11.73
N PHE A 249 -6.69 -10.37 12.61
CA PHE A 249 -5.78 -10.15 13.73
C PHE A 249 -6.62 -10.04 15.00
N GLU A 250 -6.17 -10.66 16.07
CA GLU A 250 -6.77 -10.45 17.39
C GLU A 250 -6.14 -9.20 18.02
N ALA A 251 -6.98 -8.30 18.52
CA ALA A 251 -6.52 -7.13 19.25
C ALA A 251 -5.77 -7.57 20.52
N ASP A 252 -4.59 -7.00 20.75
CA ASP A 252 -3.83 -7.17 21.99
C ASP A 252 -3.59 -5.80 22.63
N PRO A 253 -4.56 -5.29 23.42
CA PRO A 253 -4.48 -3.96 24.01
C PRO A 253 -3.37 -3.81 25.08
N LEU A 254 -2.60 -4.87 25.36
CA LEU A 254 -1.49 -4.86 26.31
C LEU A 254 -0.12 -4.70 25.63
N ARG A 255 -0.08 -4.65 24.30
CA ARG A 255 1.12 -4.37 23.51
C ARG A 255 1.40 -2.87 23.39
#